data_AF-A0A9Q3E0L6-F1
#
_entry.id   AF-A0A9Q3E0L6-F1
#
_cell.length_a   1.000
_cell.length_b   1.000
_cell.length_c   1.000
_cell.angle_alpha   90.00
_cell.angle_beta   90.00
_cell.angle_gamma   90.00
#
_symmetry.space_group_name_H-M   'P 1'
#
loop_
_entity.id
_entity.type
_entity.pdbx_description
1 polymer ?
#
loop_
_entity_poly.entity_id
_entity_poly.type
_entity_poly.pdbx_seq_one_letter_code
_entity_poly.pdbx_strand_id
1 'polypeptide(L)'
;MEYKDHEGYSHDLITPLPEIQLVYSTSQNSTTGKSPSLVENGWNPLHPVNNMKKNHLKISSKAKDCHDMWKRAFDTEAECIAEAKEYNKQRYGKIHKEPNFREGDQVLVSTLSFVTTTSQG
;
A
#
# COMPACT_ATOMS: atom_id res chain seq x y z
N MET A 1 -0.43 15.35 17.56
CA MET A 1 0.45 14.29 18.11
C MET A 1 1.20 13.72 16.92
N GLU A 2 2.47 14.11 16.72
CA GLU A 2 3.35 13.37 15.81
C GLU A 2 3.84 12.13 16.56
N TYR A 3 3.50 10.94 16.07
CA TYR A 3 4.12 9.71 16.53
C TYR A 3 5.48 9.62 15.83
N LYS A 4 6.57 9.77 16.59
CA LYS A 4 7.93 9.54 16.12
C LYS A 4 8.37 8.15 16.56
N ASP A 5 8.88 7.36 15.63
CA ASP A 5 9.52 6.09 15.96
C ASP A 5 10.88 6.33 16.66
N HIS A 6 11.51 5.24 17.14
CA HIS A 6 12.82 5.28 17.78
C HIS A 6 13.95 5.76 16.85
N GLU A 7 13.68 5.90 15.54
CA GLU A 7 14.62 6.32 14.50
C GLU A 7 14.41 7.80 14.09
N GLY A 8 13.44 8.50 14.69
CA GLY A 8 13.23 9.94 14.53
C GLY A 8 12.32 10.34 13.37
N TYR A 9 11.72 9.39 12.66
CA TYR A 9 10.78 9.65 11.58
C TYR A 9 9.38 9.96 12.14
N SER A 10 8.81 11.12 11.79
CA SER A 10 7.39 11.38 12.03
C SER A 10 6.57 10.76 10.90
N HIS A 11 5.77 9.75 11.26
CA HIS A 11 4.85 9.11 10.33
C HIS A 11 3.50 9.82 10.41
N ASP A 12 3.35 10.97 9.74
CA ASP A 12 2.01 11.50 9.50
C ASP A 12 1.34 10.68 8.39
N LEU A 13 0.64 9.62 8.80
CA LEU A 13 -0.10 8.73 7.91
C LEU A 13 -1.52 9.23 7.62
N ILE A 14 -2.00 10.24 8.34
CA ILE A 14 -3.38 10.73 8.23
C ILE A 14 -3.49 11.71 7.07
N THR A 15 -2.56 12.65 6.97
CA THR A 15 -2.54 13.65 5.90
C THR A 15 -2.49 13.02 4.48
N PRO A 16 -1.64 12.02 4.19
CA PRO A 16 -1.60 11.38 2.87
C PRO A 16 -2.66 10.29 2.66
N LEU A 17 -3.50 9.98 3.66
CA LEU A 17 -4.43 8.85 3.57
C LEU A 17 -5.37 8.90 2.34
N PRO A 18 -5.95 10.06 1.96
CA PRO A 18 -6.77 10.14 0.76
C PRO A 18 -5.97 9.87 -0.53
N GLU A 19 -4.70 10.28 -0.55
CA GLU A 19 -3.80 10.06 -1.69
C GLU A 19 -3.44 8.58 -1.82
N ILE A 20 -3.08 7.94 -0.71
CA ILE A 20 -2.75 6.52 -0.65
C ILE A 20 -3.95 5.66 -1.09
N GLN A 21 -5.15 5.96 -0.59
CA GLN A 21 -6.36 5.24 -0.96
C GLN A 21 -6.62 5.30 -2.48
N LEU A 22 -6.41 6.46 -3.08
CA LEU A 22 -6.61 6.66 -4.51
C LEU A 22 -5.55 5.91 -5.33
N VAL A 23 -4.27 6.06 -5.00
CA VAL A 23 -3.16 5.36 -5.66
C VAL A 23 -3.35 3.84 -5.54
N TYR A 24 -3.68 3.34 -4.35
CA TYR A 24 -3.96 1.93 -4.13
C TYR A 24 -5.12 1.41 -4.98
N SER A 25 -6.22 2.17 -5.07
CA SER A 25 -7.38 1.77 -5.87
C SER A 25 -7.12 1.75 -7.38
N THR A 26 -6.14 2.53 -7.86
CA THR A 26 -5.84 2.70 -9.30
C THR A 26 -4.57 1.99 -9.76
N SER A 27 -3.70 1.55 -8.85
CA SER A 27 -2.47 0.84 -9.17
C SER A 27 -2.75 -0.58 -9.66
N GLN A 28 -1.88 -1.09 -10.53
CA GLN A 28 -2.03 -2.43 -11.08
C GLN A 28 -1.52 -3.48 -10.10
N ASN A 29 -2.33 -4.50 -9.85
CA ASN A 29 -1.89 -5.66 -9.09
C ASN A 29 -0.93 -6.53 -9.93
N SER A 30 0.18 -6.95 -9.35
CA SER A 30 1.24 -7.70 -10.05
C SER A 30 0.81 -9.08 -10.56
N THR A 31 -0.14 -9.74 -9.88
CA THR A 31 -0.59 -11.09 -10.23
C THR A 31 -1.72 -11.05 -11.25
N THR A 32 -2.66 -10.11 -11.11
CA THR A 32 -3.88 -10.06 -11.95
C THR A 32 -3.78 -9.07 -13.11
N GLY A 33 -2.81 -8.15 -13.08
CA GLY A 33 -2.63 -7.09 -14.08
C GLY A 33 -3.75 -6.04 -14.10
N LYS A 34 -4.72 -6.13 -13.18
CA LYS A 34 -5.87 -5.22 -13.09
C LYS A 34 -5.76 -4.39 -11.81
N SER A 35 -6.30 -3.18 -11.84
CA SER A 35 -6.44 -2.34 -10.65
C SER A 35 -7.71 -2.70 -9.87
N PRO A 36 -7.74 -2.49 -8.54
CA PRO A 36 -8.93 -2.74 -7.74
C PRO A 36 -10.18 -2.00 -8.25
N SER A 37 -10.05 -0.71 -8.61
CA SER A 37 -11.18 0.08 -9.14
C SER A 37 -11.73 -0.46 -10.46
N LEU A 38 -10.89 -1.03 -11.31
CA LEU A 38 -11.33 -1.69 -12.55
C LEU A 38 -12.13 -2.97 -12.27
N VAL A 39 -11.73 -3.72 -11.23
CA VAL A 39 -12.42 -4.97 -10.83
C VAL A 39 -13.75 -4.66 -10.13
N GLU A 40 -13.79 -3.64 -9.28
CA GLU A 40 -14.98 -3.27 -8.51
C GLU A 40 -16.01 -2.50 -9.34
N ASN A 41 -15.57 -1.48 -10.07
CA ASN A 41 -16.45 -0.52 -10.72
C ASN A 41 -16.46 -0.65 -12.26
N GLY A 42 -15.54 -1.42 -12.84
CA GLY A 42 -15.40 -1.55 -14.30
C GLY A 42 -14.69 -0.38 -14.98
N TRP A 43 -14.22 0.62 -14.23
CA TRP A 43 -13.47 1.78 -14.74
C TRP A 43 -12.48 2.30 -13.71
N ASN A 44 -11.40 2.91 -14.18
CA ASN A 44 -10.44 3.60 -13.32
C ASN A 44 -10.75 5.10 -13.29
N PRO A 45 -10.79 5.73 -12.09
CA PRO A 45 -10.98 7.16 -11.98
C PRO A 45 -9.93 7.94 -12.77
N LEU A 46 -10.41 8.88 -13.59
CA LEU A 46 -9.57 9.68 -14.47
C LEU A 46 -8.69 10.61 -13.64
N HIS A 47 -7.41 10.49 -13.90
CA HIS A 47 -6.38 11.25 -13.23
C HIS A 47 -6.24 12.65 -13.87
N PRO A 48 -6.21 13.76 -13.09
CA PRO A 48 -6.04 15.11 -13.64
C PRO A 48 -4.75 15.23 -14.46
N VAL A 49 -3.68 14.62 -13.96
CA VAL A 49 -2.34 14.62 -14.57
C VAL A 49 -2.32 13.95 -15.97
N ASN A 50 -3.21 12.99 -16.24
CA ASN A 50 -3.30 12.32 -17.55
C ASN A 50 -4.16 13.09 -18.56
N ASN A 51 -4.95 14.08 -18.11
CA ASN A 51 -5.92 14.80 -18.94
C ASN A 51 -5.62 16.30 -19.10
N MET A 52 -4.51 16.80 -18.55
CA MET A 52 -4.09 18.18 -18.78
C MET A 52 -3.55 18.32 -20.21
N LYS A 53 -4.46 18.53 -21.18
CA LYS A 53 -4.07 18.98 -22.52
C LYS A 53 -3.27 20.28 -22.36
N LYS A 54 -2.06 20.31 -22.95
CA LYS A 54 -1.08 21.42 -22.86
C LYS A 54 -1.63 22.81 -23.26
N ASN A 55 -2.85 22.92 -23.79
CA ASN A 55 -3.39 24.15 -24.34
C ASN A 55 -4.71 24.57 -23.63
N HIS A 56 -4.59 25.63 -22.82
CA HIS A 56 -5.57 26.71 -22.62
C HIS A 56 -6.83 26.48 -21.76
N LEU A 57 -6.70 25.85 -20.60
CA LEU A 57 -7.71 26.02 -19.55
C LEU A 57 -7.09 26.78 -18.37
N LYS A 58 -7.75 27.86 -17.91
CA LYS A 58 -7.42 28.50 -16.63
C LYS A 58 -7.78 27.50 -15.53
N ILE A 59 -6.80 26.69 -15.14
CA ILE A 59 -6.94 25.73 -14.05
C ILE A 59 -7.16 26.53 -12.77
N SER A 60 -8.20 26.18 -12.01
CA SER A 60 -8.43 26.74 -10.66
C SER A 60 -7.22 26.47 -9.78
N SER A 61 -6.86 27.39 -8.88
CA SER A 61 -5.70 27.22 -7.98
C SER A 61 -5.70 25.87 -7.26
N LYS A 62 -6.87 25.43 -6.77
CA LYS A 62 -7.05 24.11 -6.13
C LYS A 62 -6.73 22.92 -7.04
N ALA A 63 -7.04 23.03 -8.33
CA ALA A 63 -6.77 21.96 -9.30
C ALA A 63 -5.27 21.92 -9.67
N LYS A 64 -4.58 23.06 -9.59
CA LYS A 64 -3.12 23.12 -9.73
C LYS A 64 -2.41 22.52 -8.51
N ASP A 65 -2.85 22.87 -7.30
CA ASP A 65 -2.30 22.30 -6.06
C ASP A 65 -2.48 20.78 -6.04
N CYS A 66 -3.65 20.31 -6.46
CA CYS A 66 -3.94 18.89 -6.65
C CYS A 66 -2.99 18.26 -7.68
N HIS A 67 -2.78 18.87 -8.84
CA HIS A 67 -1.80 18.36 -9.82
C HIS A 67 -0.38 18.25 -9.26
N ASP A 68 0.09 19.29 -8.57
CA ASP A 68 1.46 19.34 -8.04
C ASP A 68 1.65 18.36 -6.86
N MET A 69 0.59 18.09 -6.11
CA MET A 69 0.52 17.01 -5.13
C MET A 69 0.64 15.64 -5.80
N TRP A 70 -0.14 15.36 -6.84
CA TRP A 70 -0.08 14.07 -7.52
C TRP A 70 1.27 13.83 -8.18
N LYS A 71 1.85 14.85 -8.82
CA LYS A 71 3.19 14.73 -9.43
C LYS A 71 4.24 14.29 -8.41
N ARG A 72 4.24 14.91 -7.22
CA ARG A 72 5.14 14.51 -6.13
C ARG A 72 4.90 13.06 -5.70
N ALA A 73 3.65 12.63 -5.58
CA ALA A 73 3.31 11.26 -5.21
C ALA A 73 3.88 10.22 -6.20
N PHE A 74 3.75 10.44 -7.52
CA PHE A 74 4.32 9.53 -8.52
C PHE A 74 5.84 9.53 -8.53
N ASP A 75 6.46 10.70 -8.38
CA ASP A 75 7.92 10.80 -8.34
C ASP A 75 8.49 9.98 -7.16
N THR A 76 7.78 9.94 -6.02
CA THR A 76 8.18 9.17 -4.83
C THR A 76 7.75 7.70 -4.82
N GLU A 77 6.76 7.32 -5.64
CA GLU A 77 6.14 5.98 -5.58
C GLU A 77 7.17 4.87 -5.88
N ALA A 78 7.97 5.04 -6.93
CA ALA A 78 8.93 4.03 -7.35
C ALA A 78 10.01 3.77 -6.29
N GLU A 79 10.49 4.83 -5.62
CA GLU A 79 11.49 4.75 -4.56
C GLU A 79 10.91 4.09 -3.30
N CYS A 80 9.72 4.50 -2.87
CA CYS A 80 9.04 3.89 -1.72
C CYS A 80 8.75 2.40 -1.94
N ILE A 81 8.33 1.99 -3.14
CA ILE A 81 8.10 0.58 -3.47
C ILE A 81 9.41 -0.21 -3.42
N ALA A 82 10.51 0.35 -3.96
CA ALA A 82 11.81 -0.30 -3.95
C ALA A 82 12.34 -0.48 -2.51
N GLU A 83 12.26 0.56 -1.69
CA GLU A 83 12.66 0.54 -0.29
C GLU A 83 11.83 -0.45 0.53
N ALA A 84 10.50 -0.43 0.38
CA ALA A 84 9.61 -1.36 1.07
C ALA A 84 9.88 -2.82 0.68
N LYS A 85 10.19 -3.08 -0.60
CA LYS A 85 10.54 -4.42 -1.08
C LYS A 85 11.85 -4.91 -0.46
N GLU A 86 12.86 -4.06 -0.40
CA GLU A 86 14.16 -4.38 0.18
C GLU A 86 14.07 -4.58 1.70
N TYR A 87 13.36 -3.70 2.40
CA TYR A 87 13.07 -3.84 3.83
C TYR A 87 12.39 -5.19 4.14
N ASN A 88 11.33 -5.53 3.41
CA ASN A 88 10.62 -6.78 3.61
C ASN A 88 11.51 -8.00 3.34
N LYS A 89 12.36 -7.95 2.32
CA LYS A 89 13.32 -9.01 2.01
C LYS A 89 14.33 -9.20 3.14
N GLN A 90 14.92 -8.11 3.64
CA GLN A 90 15.89 -8.17 4.74
C GLN A 90 15.24 -8.64 6.04
N ARG A 91 14.04 -8.13 6.36
CA ARG A 91 13.26 -8.56 7.53
C ARG A 91 12.92 -10.04 7.46
N TYR A 92 12.45 -10.52 6.32
CA TYR A 92 12.16 -11.93 6.09
C TYR A 92 13.43 -12.77 6.25
N GLY A 93 14.53 -12.41 5.59
CA GLY A 93 15.79 -13.17 5.71
C GLY A 93 16.39 -13.19 7.12
N LYS A 94 16.21 -12.14 7.93
CA LYS A 94 16.69 -12.08 9.32
C LYS A 94 15.88 -12.97 10.26
N ILE A 95 14.56 -13.04 10.08
CA ILE A 95 13.64 -13.68 11.02
C ILE A 95 13.30 -15.10 10.58
N HIS A 96 13.22 -15.34 9.27
CA HIS A 96 12.81 -16.61 8.71
C HIS A 96 13.91 -17.65 8.88
N LYS A 97 13.65 -18.61 9.77
CA LYS A 97 14.38 -19.87 9.84
C LYS A 97 13.42 -20.95 9.36
N GLU A 98 13.78 -21.63 8.28
CA GLU A 98 13.01 -22.80 7.85
C GLU A 98 13.09 -23.85 8.96
N PRO A 99 11.95 -24.24 9.54
CA PRO A 99 11.95 -25.29 10.55
C PRO A 99 12.22 -26.64 9.87
N ASN A 100 13.19 -27.39 10.39
CA ASN A 100 13.55 -28.70 9.87
C ASN A 100 12.67 -29.77 10.52
N PHE A 101 11.42 -29.89 10.08
CA PHE A 101 10.51 -30.94 10.53
C PHE A 101 10.74 -32.22 9.73
N ARG A 102 10.68 -33.37 10.40
CA ARG A 102 10.69 -34.70 9.77
C ARG A 102 9.35 -35.39 9.99
N GLU A 103 9.02 -36.32 9.11
CA GLU A 103 7.83 -37.16 9.27
C GLU A 103 7.92 -37.93 10.61
N GLY A 104 6.92 -37.74 11.48
CA GLY A 104 6.87 -38.34 12.81
C GLY A 104 7.28 -37.42 13.97
N ASP A 105 7.79 -36.22 13.70
CA ASP A 105 8.12 -35.26 14.76
C ASP A 105 6.88 -34.69 15.43
N GLN A 106 6.88 -34.63 16.77
CA GLN A 106 5.85 -33.91 17.54
C GLN A 106 6.11 -32.41 17.47
N VAL A 107 5.14 -31.67 16.95
CA VAL A 107 5.19 -30.20 16.84
C VAL A 107 4.07 -29.56 17.64
N LEU A 108 4.36 -28.41 18.25
CA LEU A 108 3.37 -27.62 18.97
C LEU A 108 2.65 -26.67 18.01
N VAL A 109 1.32 -26.71 18.01
CA VAL A 109 0.48 -25.80 17.25
C VAL A 109 0.08 -24.63 18.14
N SER A 110 0.31 -23.40 17.69
CA SER A 110 -0.16 -22.21 18.40
C SER A 110 -1.69 -22.14 18.36
N THR A 111 -2.33 -22.09 19.52
CA THR A 111 -3.79 -22.01 19.66
C THR A 111 -4.34 -20.58 19.60
N LEU A 112 -3.47 -19.57 19.53
CA LEU A 112 -3.87 -18.15 19.52
C LEU A 112 -4.72 -17.73 18.31
N SER A 113 -4.75 -18.54 17.25
CA SER A 113 -5.46 -18.25 15.99
C SER A 113 -6.76 -19.05 15.80
N PHE A 114 -7.16 -19.87 16.78
CA PHE A 114 -8.35 -20.74 16.68
C PHE A 114 -9.46 -20.38 17.67
N VAL A 115 -9.70 -19.08 17.92
CA VAL A 115 -10.95 -18.65 18.56
C VAL A 115 -12.06 -18.59 17.51
N THR A 116 -12.48 -19.75 17.00
CA THR A 116 -13.75 -19.88 16.27
C THR A 116 -14.82 -20.29 17.27
N THR A 117 -15.69 -19.32 17.56
CA THR A 117 -17.04 -19.43 18.13
C THR A 117 -17.61 -20.85 18.18
N THR A 118 -17.55 -21.50 19.34
CA THR A 118 -18.44 -22.61 19.66
C THR A 118 -19.84 -22.08 19.90
N SER A 119 -20.68 -22.28 18.88
CA SER A 119 -22.14 -22.38 18.95
C SER A 119 -22.60 -22.95 20.29
N GLN A 120 -23.35 -22.17 21.07
CA GLN A 120 -24.18 -22.72 22.14
C GLN A 120 -25.37 -23.43 21.49
N GLY A 121 -25.42 -24.75 21.68
CA GLY A 121 -26.65 -25.52 21.57
C GLY A 121 -27.45 -25.45 22.86
#